data_AF-A0A2V1CJ07-F1
#
_entry.id   AF-A0A2V1CJ07-F1
#
_cell.length_a   1.000
_cell.length_b   1.000
_cell.length_c   1.000
_cell.angle_alpha   90.00
_cell.angle_beta   90.00
_cell.angle_gamma   90.00
#
_symmetry.space_group_name_H-M   'P 1'
#
loop_
_entity.id
_entity.type
_entity.pdbx_description
1 polymer ?
#
loop_
_entity_poly.entity_id
_entity_poly.type
_entity_poly.pdbx_seq_one_letter_code
_entity_poly.pdbx_strand_id
1 'polypeptide(L)'
;MTLDRSHIPKLPAFTIYLRYAQLLVAIAVIGLSAYVVTYFAYSGASLSLFTAIATLIITVYYIVTTTLIPLFFNYWAVIGLDIFALVFWLISFALLASEAAAWTIITHFGDNCAYSTTTYCYRKRALVQKRSTDYRTYQNAMAAGAGLGGLEFVLFVVTLGFTALAVSKHRRTDGHCVPNPEADHVAAELRDQEILAPPQHHA
;
A
#
# COMPACT_ATOMS: atom_id res chain seq x y z
N MET A 1 -0.41 32.54 0.79
CA MET A 1 -1.46 31.79 0.09
C MET A 1 -1.89 30.63 0.99
N THR A 2 -2.94 30.81 1.81
CA THR A 2 -3.51 29.69 2.58
C THR A 2 -4.52 29.01 1.67
N LEU A 3 -4.13 27.93 0.99
CA LEU A 3 -5.08 27.13 0.19
C LEU A 3 -6.22 26.68 1.10
N ASP A 4 -7.47 26.85 0.65
CA ASP A 4 -8.62 26.31 1.34
C ASP A 4 -8.48 24.78 1.48
N ARG A 5 -8.84 24.28 2.66
CA ARG A 5 -8.79 22.86 3.03
C ARG A 5 -10.18 22.35 3.43
N SER A 6 -11.23 23.13 3.17
CA SER A 6 -12.61 22.79 3.52
C SER A 6 -13.08 21.47 2.91
N HIS A 7 -12.56 21.09 1.74
CA HIS A 7 -12.88 19.85 1.02
C HIS A 7 -12.12 18.61 1.53
N ILE A 8 -11.17 18.78 2.46
CA ILE A 8 -10.39 17.66 3.01
C ILE A 8 -11.10 17.14 4.26
N PRO A 9 -11.56 15.87 4.28
CA PRO A 9 -12.13 15.29 5.47
C PRO A 9 -11.14 15.33 6.63
N LYS A 10 -11.59 15.76 7.81
CA LYS A 10 -10.77 15.75 9.03
C LYS A 10 -10.54 14.31 9.47
N LEU A 11 -9.40 13.75 9.09
CA LEU A 11 -8.95 12.43 9.53
C LEU A 11 -8.19 12.55 10.87
N PRO A 12 -8.28 11.53 11.74
CA PRO A 12 -7.50 11.50 12.96
C PRO A 12 -6.00 11.40 12.62
N ALA A 13 -5.15 12.09 13.39
CA ALA A 13 -3.72 12.24 13.07
C ALA A 13 -2.98 10.91 12.88
N PHE A 14 -3.44 9.81 13.50
CA PHE A 14 -2.77 8.52 13.36
C PHE A 14 -2.85 7.92 11.95
N THR A 15 -3.81 8.32 11.11
CA THR A 15 -3.92 7.77 9.74
C THR A 15 -2.71 8.12 8.89
N ILE A 16 -2.05 9.25 9.14
CA ILE A 16 -0.82 9.59 8.41
C ILE A 16 0.32 8.65 8.79
N TYR A 17 0.41 8.24 10.06
CA TYR A 17 1.40 7.25 10.50
C TYR A 17 1.14 5.87 9.87
N LEU A 18 -0.13 5.50 9.68
CA LEU A 18 -0.47 4.28 8.94
C LEU A 18 0.01 4.34 7.48
N ARG A 19 -0.13 5.50 6.81
CA ARG A 19 0.38 5.68 5.44
C ARG A 19 1.90 5.55 5.36
N TYR A 20 2.63 6.09 6.34
CA TYR A 20 4.08 5.88 6.41
C TYR A 20 4.44 4.42 6.67
N ALA A 21 3.69 3.71 7.51
CA ALA A 21 3.90 2.29 7.74
C ALA A 21 3.68 1.47 6.45
N GLN A 22 2.61 1.75 5.70
CA GLN A 22 2.37 1.16 4.36
C GLN A 22 3.51 1.47 3.39
N LEU A 23 4.01 2.72 3.37
CA LEU A 23 5.14 3.08 2.50
C LEU A 23 6.39 2.23 2.82
N LEU A 24 6.72 2.05 4.09
CA LEU A 24 7.90 1.29 4.52
C LEU A 24 7.76 -0.22 4.23
N VAL A 25 6.58 -0.79 4.50
CA VAL A 25 6.33 -2.21 4.23
C VAL A 25 6.33 -2.48 2.73
N ALA A 26 5.72 -1.61 1.91
CA ALA A 26 5.81 -1.71 0.45
C ALA A 26 7.26 -1.69 -0.08
N ILE A 27 8.13 -0.83 0.44
CA ILE A 27 9.56 -0.81 0.07
C ILE A 27 10.22 -2.15 0.40
N ALA A 28 9.95 -2.72 1.59
CA ALA A 28 10.48 -4.01 1.97
C ALA A 28 9.99 -5.13 1.03
N VAL A 29 8.71 -5.12 0.65
CA VAL A 29 8.14 -6.10 -0.29
C VAL A 29 8.71 -5.95 -1.69
N ILE A 30 9.00 -4.72 -2.16
CA ILE A 30 9.68 -4.51 -3.45
C ILE A 30 11.06 -5.19 -3.44
N GLY A 31 11.87 -4.96 -2.41
CA GLY A 31 13.19 -5.58 -2.30
C GLY A 31 13.12 -7.11 -2.28
N LEU A 32 12.19 -7.65 -1.51
CA LEU A 32 12.01 -9.09 -1.37
C LEU A 32 11.46 -9.75 -2.64
N SER A 33 10.47 -9.11 -3.29
CA SER A 33 9.88 -9.60 -4.53
C SER A 33 10.84 -9.49 -5.70
N ALA A 34 11.62 -8.40 -5.78
CA ALA A 34 12.68 -8.27 -6.77
C ALA A 34 13.74 -9.36 -6.61
N TYR A 35 14.14 -9.66 -5.38
CA TYR A 35 15.02 -10.80 -5.09
C TYR A 35 14.42 -12.10 -5.63
N VAL A 36 13.18 -12.45 -5.25
CA VAL A 36 12.52 -13.69 -5.67
C VAL A 36 12.43 -13.80 -7.20
N VAL A 37 12.02 -12.74 -7.89
CA VAL A 37 11.86 -12.69 -9.35
C VAL A 37 13.19 -12.85 -10.10
N THR A 38 14.31 -12.38 -9.54
CA THR A 38 15.63 -12.55 -10.19
C THR A 38 16.09 -14.00 -10.31
N TYR A 39 15.59 -14.89 -9.44
CA TYR A 39 15.87 -16.33 -9.50
C TYR A 39 14.76 -17.07 -10.25
N PHE A 40 13.52 -16.86 -9.84
CA PHE A 40 12.35 -17.50 -10.43
C PHE A 40 11.17 -16.52 -10.46
N ALA A 41 10.74 -16.16 -11.67
CA ALA A 41 9.59 -15.32 -11.89
C ALA A 41 8.29 -16.12 -11.70
N TYR A 42 7.90 -16.31 -10.44
CA TYR A 42 6.57 -16.80 -10.11
C TYR A 42 5.52 -15.70 -10.24
N SER A 43 4.29 -16.12 -10.55
CA SER A 43 3.15 -15.22 -10.72
C SER A 43 2.83 -14.47 -9.43
N GLY A 44 2.93 -15.15 -8.27
CA GLY A 44 2.75 -14.52 -6.97
C GLY A 44 3.74 -13.39 -6.73
N ALA A 45 5.05 -13.67 -6.86
CA ALA A 45 6.10 -12.68 -6.60
C ALA A 45 6.03 -11.46 -7.55
N SER A 46 5.71 -11.71 -8.83
CA SER A 46 5.52 -10.64 -9.81
C SER A 46 4.31 -9.75 -9.49
N LEU A 47 3.20 -10.36 -9.06
CA LEU A 47 2.01 -9.62 -8.63
C LEU A 47 2.27 -8.81 -7.35
N SER A 48 3.00 -9.38 -6.39
CA SER A 48 3.40 -8.65 -5.17
C SER A 48 4.30 -7.46 -5.48
N LEU A 49 5.23 -7.60 -6.42
CA LEU A 49 6.07 -6.49 -6.88
C LEU A 49 5.23 -5.36 -7.49
N PHE A 50 4.31 -5.70 -8.38
CA PHE A 50 3.36 -4.72 -8.95
C PHE A 50 2.53 -4.03 -7.87
N THR A 51 1.96 -4.82 -6.96
CA THR A 51 1.09 -4.31 -5.88
C THR A 51 1.84 -3.39 -4.93
N ALA A 52 3.10 -3.70 -4.62
CA ALA A 52 3.93 -2.86 -3.76
C ALA A 52 4.32 -1.54 -4.46
N ILE A 53 4.61 -1.56 -5.77
CA ILE A 53 4.83 -0.33 -6.56
C ILE A 53 3.56 0.52 -6.61
N ALA A 54 2.39 -0.10 -6.83
CA ALA A 54 1.13 0.61 -6.79
C ALA A 54 0.89 1.24 -5.40
N THR A 55 1.21 0.52 -4.32
CA THR A 55 1.12 1.02 -2.94
C THR A 55 2.00 2.25 -2.73
N LEU A 56 3.22 2.29 -3.27
CA LEU A 56 4.06 3.49 -3.25
C LEU A 56 3.35 4.68 -3.91
N ILE A 57 2.78 4.48 -5.09
CA ILE A 57 2.09 5.56 -5.83
C ILE A 57 0.89 6.08 -5.02
N ILE A 58 0.10 5.17 -4.45
CA ILE A 58 -1.11 5.49 -3.68
C ILE A 58 -0.74 6.27 -2.40
N THR A 59 0.25 5.80 -1.64
CA THR A 59 0.68 6.43 -0.40
C THR A 59 1.34 7.78 -0.64
N VAL A 60 2.17 7.91 -1.69
CA VAL A 60 2.78 9.18 -2.11
C VAL A 60 1.70 10.17 -2.54
N TYR A 61 0.73 9.75 -3.38
CA TYR A 61 -0.41 10.59 -3.76
C TYR A 61 -1.12 11.14 -2.53
N TYR A 62 -1.45 10.29 -1.56
CA TYR A 62 -2.11 10.71 -0.32
C TYR A 62 -1.25 11.72 0.48
N ILE A 63 0.04 11.43 0.69
CA ILE A 63 0.93 12.31 1.48
C ILE A 63 1.09 13.67 0.80
N VAL A 64 1.36 13.70 -0.50
CA VAL A 64 1.56 14.94 -1.26
C VAL A 64 0.30 15.78 -1.29
N THR A 65 -0.86 15.17 -1.55
CA THR A 65 -2.14 15.90 -1.61
C THR A 65 -2.62 16.38 -0.24
N THR A 66 -2.21 15.75 0.87
CA THR A 66 -2.59 16.22 2.21
C THR A 66 -1.62 17.25 2.80
N THR A 67 -0.34 17.22 2.41
CA THR A 67 0.71 18.07 3.02
C THR A 67 1.16 19.23 2.15
N LEU A 68 1.42 18.98 0.85
CA LEU A 68 2.09 19.93 -0.04
C LEU A 68 1.09 20.66 -0.96
N ILE A 69 0.21 19.92 -1.63
CA ILE A 69 -0.67 20.46 -2.67
C ILE A 69 -2.12 20.00 -2.45
N PRO A 70 -2.85 20.62 -1.50
CA PRO A 70 -4.24 20.26 -1.18
C PRO A 70 -5.24 20.45 -2.33
N LEU A 71 -4.86 21.21 -3.37
CA LEU A 71 -5.66 21.42 -4.56
C LEU A 71 -6.01 20.10 -5.29
N PHE A 72 -5.10 19.12 -5.30
CA PHE A 72 -5.30 17.85 -6.01
C PHE A 72 -5.94 16.76 -5.15
N PHE A 73 -6.33 17.08 -3.91
CA PHE A 73 -6.93 16.12 -3.00
C PHE A 73 -8.37 15.79 -3.46
N ASN A 74 -8.62 14.52 -3.77
CA ASN A 74 -9.95 14.01 -4.08
C ASN A 74 -10.22 12.77 -3.22
N TYR A 75 -11.20 12.87 -2.31
CA TYR A 75 -11.50 11.77 -1.39
C TYR A 75 -12.06 10.53 -2.09
N TRP A 76 -12.73 10.67 -3.24
CA TRP A 76 -13.20 9.51 -4.04
C TRP A 76 -12.04 8.77 -4.68
N ALA A 77 -11.02 9.51 -5.14
CA ALA A 77 -9.80 8.90 -5.65
C ALA A 77 -9.08 8.12 -4.55
N VAL A 78 -8.95 8.68 -3.34
CA VAL A 78 -8.34 7.99 -2.20
C VAL A 78 -9.08 6.70 -1.85
N ILE A 79 -10.41 6.74 -1.73
CA ILE A 79 -11.22 5.55 -1.45
C ILE A 79 -11.07 4.49 -2.55
N GLY A 80 -11.13 4.90 -3.82
CA GLY A 80 -10.98 3.99 -4.95
C GLY A 80 -9.61 3.32 -4.99
N LEU A 81 -8.54 4.09 -4.74
CA LEU A 81 -7.17 3.58 -4.68
C LEU A 81 -6.96 2.64 -3.48
N ASP A 82 -7.56 2.92 -2.33
CA ASP A 82 -7.49 2.03 -1.16
C ASP A 82 -8.22 0.69 -1.40
N ILE A 83 -9.39 0.71 -2.05
CA ILE A 83 -10.12 -0.52 -2.42
C ILE A 83 -9.31 -1.32 -3.44
N PHE A 84 -8.72 -0.64 -4.43
CA PHE A 84 -7.81 -1.26 -5.38
C PHE A 84 -6.65 -1.95 -4.68
N ALA A 85 -5.95 -1.26 -3.77
CA ALA A 85 -4.84 -1.82 -3.01
C ALA A 85 -5.27 -3.03 -2.17
N LEU A 86 -6.43 -2.97 -1.52
CA LEU A 86 -6.98 -4.09 -0.75
C LEU A 86 -7.13 -5.37 -1.56
N VAL A 87 -7.77 -5.27 -2.73
CA VAL A 87 -8.01 -6.44 -3.59
C VAL A 87 -6.70 -7.03 -4.05
N PHE A 88 -5.76 -6.19 -4.49
CA PHE A 88 -4.46 -6.64 -4.98
C PHE A 88 -3.60 -7.26 -3.87
N TRP A 89 -3.60 -6.70 -2.67
CA TRP A 89 -2.89 -7.29 -1.54
C TRP A 89 -3.49 -8.64 -1.14
N LEU A 90 -4.82 -8.75 -1.09
CA LEU A 90 -5.52 -10.01 -0.79
C LEU A 90 -5.11 -11.14 -1.74
N ILE A 91 -5.11 -10.86 -3.04
CA ILE A 91 -4.72 -11.84 -4.06
C ILE A 91 -3.22 -12.15 -3.96
N SER A 92 -2.39 -11.11 -3.81
CA SER A 92 -0.93 -11.25 -3.78
C SER A 92 -0.46 -12.13 -2.64
N PHE A 93 -0.88 -11.84 -1.39
CA PHE A 93 -0.39 -12.62 -0.25
C PHE A 93 -0.94 -14.05 -0.28
N ALA A 94 -2.18 -14.26 -0.74
CA ALA A 94 -2.78 -15.59 -0.85
C ALA A 94 -2.03 -16.45 -1.88
N LEU A 95 -1.67 -15.87 -3.03
CA LEU A 95 -0.85 -16.55 -4.04
C LEU A 95 0.55 -16.87 -3.49
N LEU A 96 1.24 -15.92 -2.87
CA LEU A 96 2.56 -16.16 -2.26
C LEU A 96 2.49 -17.25 -1.19
N ALA A 97 1.44 -17.26 -0.36
CA ALA A 97 1.27 -18.27 0.67
C ALA A 97 1.09 -19.66 0.07
N SER A 98 0.31 -19.78 -1.02
CA SER A 98 0.11 -21.05 -1.72
C SER A 98 1.41 -21.56 -2.38
N GLU A 99 2.18 -20.66 -3.00
CA GLU A 99 3.47 -20.99 -3.62
C GLU A 99 4.48 -21.39 -2.53
N ALA A 100 4.56 -20.65 -1.43
CA ALA A 100 5.43 -20.97 -0.30
C ALA A 100 5.09 -22.34 0.33
N ALA A 101 3.80 -22.68 0.46
CA ALA A 101 3.36 -23.97 0.98
C ALA A 101 3.71 -25.14 0.05
N ALA A 102 3.60 -24.95 -1.27
CA ALA A 102 3.99 -25.96 -2.25
C ALA A 102 5.48 -26.34 -2.12
N TRP A 103 6.34 -25.35 -1.84
CA TRP A 103 7.77 -25.58 -1.60
C TRP A 103 8.04 -26.32 -0.28
N THR A 104 7.26 -26.07 0.78
CA THR A 104 7.38 -26.80 2.06
C THR A 104 7.15 -28.30 1.90
N ILE A 105 6.20 -28.69 1.04
CA ILE A 105 5.90 -30.10 0.79
C ILE A 105 7.09 -30.78 0.11
N ILE A 106 7.68 -30.14 -0.91
CA ILE A 106 8.79 -30.72 -1.67
C ILE A 106 10.05 -30.85 -0.81
N THR A 107 10.31 -29.90 0.10
CA THR A 107 11.52 -29.90 0.93
C THR A 107 11.42 -30.85 2.13
N HIS A 108 10.25 -30.99 2.77
CA HIS A 108 10.06 -31.96 3.87
C HIS A 108 10.09 -33.42 3.41
N PHE A 109 9.67 -33.71 2.17
CA PHE A 109 9.86 -35.04 1.55
C PHE A 109 11.21 -35.18 0.83
N GLY A 110 11.98 -34.09 0.66
CA GLY A 110 13.30 -34.10 0.03
C GLY A 110 14.44 -34.44 1.00
N ASP A 111 14.24 -34.21 2.29
CA ASP A 111 15.17 -34.64 3.36
C ASP A 111 14.92 -36.09 3.79
N ASN A 112 13.82 -36.72 3.38
CA ASN A 112 13.52 -38.12 3.64
C ASN A 112 13.63 -38.93 2.34
N CYS A 113 14.58 -39.87 2.28
CA CYS A 113 14.67 -40.85 1.21
C CYS A 113 13.29 -41.50 0.97
N ALA A 114 12.67 -41.24 -0.18
CA ALA A 114 11.49 -41.99 -0.60
C ALA A 114 11.93 -43.42 -0.93
N TYR A 115 11.59 -44.38 -0.07
CA TYR A 115 11.80 -45.81 -0.35
C TYR A 115 10.86 -46.24 -1.47
N SER A 116 11.40 -46.43 -2.67
CA SER A 116 10.81 -47.33 -3.66
C SER A 116 11.18 -48.75 -3.30
N THR A 117 10.36 -49.73 -3.66
CA THR A 117 10.48 -51.20 -3.44
C THR A 117 11.77 -51.85 -3.97
N THR A 118 12.75 -51.06 -4.41
CA THR A 118 14.05 -51.49 -4.90
C THR A 118 15.13 -50.55 -4.37
N THR A 119 16.10 -51.14 -3.69
CA THR A 119 17.05 -50.57 -2.73
C THR A 119 18.07 -49.58 -3.33
N TYR A 120 17.68 -48.33 -3.60
CA TYR A 120 18.63 -47.20 -3.70
C TYR A 120 17.94 -45.84 -3.53
N CYS A 121 18.46 -45.00 -2.63
CA CYS A 121 17.98 -43.63 -2.43
C CYS A 121 18.61 -42.71 -3.48
N TYR A 122 17.81 -42.27 -4.45
CA TYR A 122 18.24 -41.22 -5.37
C TYR A 122 17.77 -39.87 -4.82
N ARG A 123 18.72 -39.01 -4.44
CA ARG A 123 18.42 -37.59 -4.18
C ARG A 123 17.90 -37.04 -5.50
N LYS A 124 16.60 -36.76 -5.62
CA LYS A 124 16.09 -36.02 -6.77
C LYS A 124 16.82 -34.68 -6.73
N ARG A 125 17.85 -34.52 -7.57
CA ARG A 125 18.30 -33.22 -8.04
C ARG A 125 17.11 -32.68 -8.81
N ALA A 126 16.15 -32.11 -8.09
CA ALA A 126 15.09 -31.32 -8.68
C ALA A 126 15.80 -30.26 -9.52
N LEU A 127 15.57 -30.30 -10.84
CA LEU A 127 15.19 -29.22 -11.76
C LEU A 127 15.54 -27.75 -11.40
N VAL A 128 16.49 -27.50 -10.49
CA VAL A 128 16.92 -26.18 -10.02
C VAL A 128 18.05 -25.75 -10.95
N GLN A 129 17.65 -25.30 -12.13
CA GLN A 129 18.55 -24.65 -13.06
C GLN A 129 18.13 -23.18 -13.21
N LYS A 130 18.56 -22.33 -12.26
CA LYS A 130 19.43 -21.16 -12.54
C LYS A 130 19.68 -20.29 -11.29
N ARG A 131 20.98 -20.00 -11.09
CA ARG A 131 21.66 -19.15 -10.07
C ARG A 131 21.49 -19.63 -8.62
N SER A 132 22.57 -20.23 -8.08
CA SER A 132 22.64 -20.88 -6.77
C SER A 132 22.24 -19.94 -5.62
N THR A 133 21.03 -20.09 -5.09
CA THR A 133 20.66 -19.64 -3.75
C THR A 133 20.21 -20.85 -2.92
N ASP A 134 20.35 -20.78 -1.60
CA ASP A 134 19.87 -21.84 -0.72
C ASP A 134 18.34 -21.90 -0.77
N TYR A 135 17.80 -23.12 -0.92
CA TYR A 135 16.36 -23.33 -1.10
C TYR A 135 15.56 -22.85 0.11
N ARG A 136 16.14 -22.95 1.31
CA ARG A 136 15.54 -22.45 2.56
C ARG A 136 15.45 -20.93 2.57
N THR A 137 16.49 -20.25 2.11
CA THR A 137 16.52 -18.78 2.03
C THR A 137 15.44 -18.28 1.07
N TYR A 138 15.30 -18.92 -0.09
CA TYR A 138 14.27 -18.58 -1.06
C TYR A 138 12.84 -18.81 -0.50
N GLN A 139 12.61 -19.95 0.15
CA GLN A 139 11.34 -20.27 0.78
C GLN A 139 10.99 -19.28 1.91
N ASN A 140 11.95 -18.96 2.77
CA ASN A 140 11.77 -17.99 3.84
C ASN A 140 11.48 -16.59 3.29
N ALA A 141 12.08 -16.20 2.16
CA ALA A 141 11.78 -14.94 1.49
C ALA A 141 10.34 -14.90 0.96
N MET A 142 9.84 -15.97 0.35
CA MET A 142 8.43 -16.03 -0.08
C MET A 142 7.46 -15.99 1.10
N ALA A 143 7.75 -16.73 2.17
CA ALA A 143 6.95 -16.73 3.39
C ALA A 143 6.92 -15.36 4.08
N ALA A 144 8.08 -14.69 4.16
CA ALA A 144 8.18 -13.32 4.66
C ALA A 144 7.40 -12.34 3.75
N GLY A 145 7.46 -12.50 2.43
CA GLY A 145 6.68 -11.72 1.47
C GLY A 145 5.17 -11.88 1.67
N ALA A 146 4.70 -13.11 1.88
CA ALA A 146 3.31 -13.38 2.21
C ALA A 146 2.88 -12.72 3.53
N GLY A 147 3.71 -12.82 4.57
CA GLY A 147 3.45 -12.19 5.86
C GLY A 147 3.37 -10.66 5.78
N LEU A 148 4.32 -10.02 5.09
CA LEU A 148 4.32 -8.57 4.86
C LEU A 148 3.14 -8.14 3.98
N GLY A 149 2.77 -8.93 2.97
CA GLY A 149 1.58 -8.64 2.16
C GLY A 149 0.27 -8.76 2.93
N GLY A 150 0.17 -9.72 3.86
CA GLY A 150 -0.94 -9.81 4.81
C GLY A 150 -1.00 -8.61 5.77
N LEU A 151 0.16 -8.12 6.23
CA LEU A 151 0.24 -6.91 7.04
C LEU A 151 -0.26 -5.68 6.27
N GLU A 152 0.15 -5.50 5.02
CA GLU A 152 -0.35 -4.44 4.14
C GLU A 152 -1.86 -4.50 3.95
N PHE A 153 -2.39 -5.69 3.70
CA PHE A 153 -3.83 -5.90 3.61
C PHE A 153 -4.55 -5.37 4.85
N VAL A 154 -4.09 -5.72 6.05
CA VAL A 154 -4.68 -5.22 7.31
C VAL A 154 -4.56 -3.70 7.44
N LEU A 155 -3.38 -3.13 7.13
CA LEU A 155 -3.17 -1.69 7.17
C LEU A 155 -4.14 -0.94 6.24
N PHE A 156 -4.36 -1.46 5.03
CA PHE A 156 -5.33 -0.90 4.10
C PHE A 156 -6.78 -1.06 4.57
N VAL A 157 -7.14 -2.17 5.22
CA VAL A 157 -8.50 -2.36 5.77
C VAL A 157 -8.78 -1.30 6.83
N VAL A 158 -7.84 -1.12 7.76
CA VAL A 158 -7.96 -0.14 8.84
C VAL A 158 -8.02 1.28 8.26
N THR A 159 -7.14 1.60 7.33
CA THR A 159 -7.07 2.94 6.73
C THR A 159 -8.30 3.28 5.90
N LEU A 160 -8.81 2.32 5.11
CA LEU A 160 -10.05 2.47 4.36
C LEU A 160 -11.24 2.68 5.31
N GLY A 161 -11.31 1.91 6.41
CA GLY A 161 -12.37 2.06 7.42
C GLY A 161 -12.44 3.48 7.97
N PHE A 162 -11.31 4.04 8.40
CA PHE A 162 -11.26 5.42 8.90
C PHE A 162 -11.57 6.45 7.80
N THR A 163 -11.05 6.26 6.59
CA THR A 163 -11.29 7.18 5.47
C THR A 163 -12.76 7.18 5.04
N ALA A 164 -13.39 6.01 4.96
CA ALA A 164 -14.81 5.87 4.63
C ALA A 164 -15.71 6.51 5.70
N LEU A 165 -15.39 6.34 6.99
CA LEU A 165 -16.10 7.00 8.08
C LEU A 165 -15.94 8.53 8.02
N ALA A 166 -14.72 9.02 7.79
CA ALA A 166 -14.44 10.45 7.68
C ALA A 166 -15.19 11.08 6.50
N VAL A 167 -15.19 10.43 5.34
CA VAL A 167 -15.94 10.88 4.15
C VAL A 167 -17.45 10.81 4.39
N SER A 168 -17.95 9.76 5.04
CA SER A 168 -19.38 9.65 5.37
C SER A 168 -19.84 10.79 6.29
N LYS A 169 -19.01 11.15 7.28
CA LYS A 169 -19.28 12.31 8.15
C LYS A 169 -19.20 13.62 7.38
N HIS A 170 -18.21 13.78 6.51
CA HIS A 170 -18.00 14.97 5.70
C HIS A 170 -19.15 15.22 4.71
N ARG A 171 -19.71 14.15 4.13
CA ARG A 171 -20.88 14.23 3.25
C ARG A 171 -22.17 14.57 3.99
N ARG A 172 -22.29 14.23 5.28
CA ARG A 172 -23.43 14.64 6.11
C ARG A 172 -23.38 16.12 6.49
N THR A 173 -22.24 16.78 6.32
CA THR A 173 -22.03 18.21 6.54
C THR A 173 -21.90 18.98 5.22
N ASP A 174 -22.46 18.46 4.13
CA ASP A 174 -22.42 19.03 2.77
C ASP A 174 -21.02 19.36 2.23
N GLY A 175 -20.01 18.58 2.65
CA GLY A 175 -18.64 18.74 2.18
C GLY A 175 -18.44 18.32 0.72
N HIS A 176 -17.82 19.18 -0.08
CA HIS A 176 -17.51 18.93 -1.48
C HIS A 176 -16.24 18.07 -1.65
N CYS A 177 -16.16 17.33 -2.76
CA CYS A 177 -15.03 16.44 -3.09
C CYS A 177 -13.84 17.13 -3.74
N VAL A 178 -13.99 18.39 -4.08
CA VAL A 178 -13.01 19.23 -4.77
C VAL A 178 -12.99 20.59 -4.09
N PRO A 179 -11.89 21.35 -4.18
CA PRO A 179 -11.84 22.74 -3.77
C PRO A 179 -12.97 23.53 -4.46
N ASN A 180 -13.66 24.41 -3.74
CA ASN A 180 -14.67 25.28 -4.33
C ASN A 180 -14.00 26.56 -4.88
N PRO A 181 -13.89 26.73 -6.22
CA PRO A 181 -13.20 27.88 -6.80
C PRO A 181 -13.85 29.21 -6.39
N GLU A 182 -15.18 29.22 -6.27
CA GLU A 182 -15.96 30.42 -5.96
C GLU A 182 -15.71 30.91 -4.52
N ALA A 183 -15.56 29.99 -3.58
CA ALA A 183 -15.19 30.32 -2.20
C ALA A 183 -13.75 30.85 -2.10
N ASP A 184 -12.82 30.31 -2.91
CA ASP A 184 -11.42 30.78 -2.96
C ASP A 184 -11.32 32.21 -3.52
N HIS A 185 -12.09 32.54 -4.56
CA HIS A 185 -12.13 33.90 -5.13
C HIS A 185 -12.69 34.92 -4.13
N VAL A 186 -13.81 34.60 -3.46
CA VAL A 186 -14.41 35.49 -2.45
C VAL A 186 -13.50 35.67 -1.24
N ALA A 187 -12.83 34.61 -0.78
CA ALA A 187 -11.87 34.70 0.32
C ALA A 187 -10.61 35.51 -0.04
N ALA A 188 -10.17 35.47 -1.29
CA ALA A 188 -9.09 36.31 -1.79
C ALA A 188 -9.50 37.79 -1.84
N GLU A 189 -10.69 38.10 -2.36
CA GLU A 189 -11.21 39.46 -2.44
C GLU A 189 -11.40 40.10 -1.06
N LEU A 190 -11.94 39.35 -0.08
CA LEU A 190 -12.11 39.82 1.29
C LEU A 190 -10.76 40.08 2.01
N ARG A 191 -9.73 39.26 1.73
CA ARG A 191 -8.38 39.51 2.27
C ARG A 191 -7.77 40.78 1.71
N ASP A 192 -7.94 41.02 0.42
CA ASP A 192 -7.42 42.24 -0.21
C ASP A 192 -8.14 43.48 0.34
N GLN A 193 -9.44 43.39 0.61
CA GLN A 193 -10.20 44.46 1.28
C GLN A 193 -9.74 44.71 2.72
N GLU A 194 -9.41 43.67 3.50
CA GLU A 194 -8.93 43.83 4.87
C GLU A 194 -7.50 44.41 4.94
N ILE A 195 -6.65 44.08 3.96
CA ILE A 195 -5.31 44.69 3.82
C ILE A 195 -5.39 46.17 3.42
N LEU A 196 -6.42 46.54 2.65
CA LEU A 196 -6.67 47.92 2.22
C LEU A 196 -7.45 48.75 3.24
N ALA A 197 -7.98 48.15 4.31
CA ALA A 197 -8.73 48.87 5.34
C ALA A 197 -7.77 49.70 6.21
N PRO A 198 -7.98 51.03 6.36
CA PRO A 198 -7.15 51.85 7.23
C PRO A 198 -7.30 51.42 8.69
N PRO A 199 -6.23 51.53 9.52
CA PRO A 199 -6.30 51.15 10.93
C PRO A 199 -7.38 51.97 11.62
N GLN A 200 -8.42 51.30 12.11
CA GLN A 200 -9.44 51.95 12.92
C GLN A 200 -8.81 52.30 14.27
N HIS A 201 -8.37 53.55 14.39
CA HIS A 201 -8.01 54.16 15.67
C HIS A 201 -9.29 54.23 16.52
N HIS A 202 -9.48 53.26 17.39
CA HIS A 202 -10.44 53.34 18.47
C HIS A 202 -9.96 54.45 19.43
N ALA A 203 -10.70 55.56 19.44
CA ALA A 203 -10.59 56.65 20.39
C ALA A 203 -11.24 56.29 21.73
#